data_AF-A0A958JC75-F1
#
_entry.id   AF-A0A958JC75-F1
#
_cell.length_a   1.000
_cell.length_b   1.000
_cell.length_c   1.000
_cell.angle_alpha   90.00
_cell.angle_beta   90.00
_cell.angle_gamma   90.00
#
_symmetry.space_group_name_H-M   'P 1'
#
loop_
_entity.id
_entity.type
_entity.pdbx_description
1 polymer ?
#
loop_
_entity_poly.entity_id
_entity_poly.type
_entity_poly.pdbx_seq_one_letter_code
_entity_poly.pdbx_strand_id
1 'polypeptide(L)'
;MPNQPDISKEQLAANRKALLEKLITEQPARRPEQTTDLSSASLSKEDLRNLEKLKQLMGVDFIGAEDWQKIFGKSVSGDFAPPAKLISFLNEDCKFVEGKKIYETHVVCFIPETLDGETYSINDLSALA
;
A
#
# COMPACT_ATOMS: atom_id res chain seq x y z
N MET A 1 -17.36 -38.40 -12.16
CA MET A 1 -16.71 -37.09 -11.94
C MET A 1 -17.82 -36.13 -11.50
N PRO A 2 -17.72 -35.43 -10.35
CA PRO A 2 -18.81 -34.58 -9.89
C PRO A 2 -18.82 -33.24 -10.66
N ASN A 3 -19.96 -32.93 -11.27
CA ASN A 3 -20.26 -31.67 -11.97
C ASN A 3 -20.13 -30.47 -11.02
N GLN A 4 -19.39 -29.44 -11.42
CA GLN A 4 -19.51 -28.11 -10.79
C GLN A 4 -20.87 -27.49 -11.17
N PRO A 5 -21.59 -26.86 -10.24
CA PRO A 5 -22.84 -26.19 -10.56
C PRO A 5 -22.56 -24.93 -11.41
N ASP A 6 -23.21 -24.85 -12.56
CA ASP A 6 -23.19 -23.70 -13.46
C ASP A 6 -24.03 -22.57 -12.84
N ILE A 7 -23.36 -21.68 -12.09
CA ILE A 7 -24.02 -20.57 -11.41
C ILE A 7 -24.38 -19.52 -12.46
N SER A 8 -25.68 -19.30 -12.67
CA SER A 8 -26.15 -18.32 -13.66
C SER A 8 -25.64 -16.91 -13.31
N LYS A 9 -25.35 -16.08 -14.33
CA LYS A 9 -24.82 -14.71 -14.14
C LYS A 9 -25.64 -13.85 -13.17
N GLU A 10 -26.95 -14.09 -13.13
CA GLU A 10 -27.89 -13.42 -12.23
C GLU A 10 -27.71 -13.86 -10.77
N GLN A 11 -27.43 -15.14 -10.52
CA GLN A 11 -27.09 -15.66 -9.20
C GLN A 11 -25.72 -15.15 -8.74
N LEU A 12 -24.76 -14.98 -9.65
CA LEU A 12 -23.46 -14.38 -9.33
C LEU A 12 -23.62 -12.90 -8.94
N ALA A 13 -24.47 -12.15 -9.65
CA ALA A 13 -24.77 -10.76 -9.31
C ALA A 13 -25.50 -10.64 -7.97
N ALA A 14 -26.47 -11.52 -7.70
CA ALA A 14 -27.18 -11.58 -6.43
C ALA A 14 -26.24 -11.91 -5.26
N ASN A 15 -25.34 -12.88 -5.45
CA ASN A 15 -24.33 -13.24 -4.44
C ASN A 15 -23.36 -12.09 -4.17
N ARG A 16 -22.94 -11.36 -5.21
CA ARG A 16 -22.05 -10.19 -5.08
C ARG A 16 -22.73 -9.05 -4.32
N LYS A 17 -24.01 -8.79 -4.61
CA LYS A 17 -24.81 -7.79 -3.90
C LYS A 17 -24.99 -8.16 -2.42
N ALA A 18 -25.33 -9.42 -2.13
CA ALA A 18 -25.48 -9.90 -0.76
C ALA A 18 -24.16 -9.85 0.03
N LEU A 19 -23.02 -10.09 -0.61
CA LEU A 19 -21.70 -9.96 0.01
C LEU A 19 -21.38 -8.51 0.35
N LEU A 20 -21.67 -7.57 -0.55
CA LEU A 20 -21.47 -6.13 -0.30
C LEU A 20 -22.37 -5.62 0.82
N GLU A 21 -23.63 -6.06 0.87
CA GLU A 21 -24.57 -5.68 1.91
C GLU A 21 -24.15 -6.21 3.28
N LYS A 22 -23.60 -7.43 3.35
CA LYS A 22 -22.98 -7.97 4.56
C LYS A 22 -21.74 -7.19 4.97
N LEU A 23 -20.85 -6.83 4.05
CA LEU A 23 -19.66 -6.03 4.35
C LEU A 23 -20.01 -4.62 4.86
N ILE A 24 -21.11 -4.03 4.37
CA ILE A 24 -21.62 -2.75 4.85
C ILE A 24 -22.27 -2.90 6.24
N THR A 25 -22.99 -4.00 6.47
CA THR A 25 -23.73 -4.25 7.73
C THR A 25 -22.80 -4.73 8.86
N GLU A 26 -21.72 -5.43 8.54
CA GLU A 26 -20.71 -5.91 9.48
C GLU A 26 -19.60 -4.89 9.76
N GLN A 27 -19.57 -3.73 9.09
CA GLN A 27 -18.79 -2.60 9.57
C GLN A 27 -19.43 -2.11 10.88
N PRO A 28 -18.79 -2.28 12.05
CA PRO A 28 -19.33 -1.75 13.28
C PRO A 28 -19.41 -0.24 13.15
N ALA A 29 -20.60 0.29 13.46
CA ALA A 29 -20.91 1.71 13.51
C ALA A 29 -19.77 2.52 14.17
N ARG A 30 -18.93 3.17 13.35
CA ARG A 30 -18.15 4.32 13.81
C ARG A 30 -19.12 5.47 13.98
N ARG A 31 -19.49 5.67 15.24
CA ARG A 31 -20.16 6.86 15.81
C ARG A 31 -19.36 8.14 15.51
N PRO A 32 -19.96 9.30 15.79
CA PRO A 32 -20.25 10.39 14.87
C PRO A 32 -19.04 11.28 14.56
N GLU A 33 -19.18 12.11 13.52
CA GLU A 33 -18.46 13.39 13.32
C GLU A 33 -17.18 13.60 14.16
N GLN A 34 -16.08 13.04 13.69
CA GLN A 34 -14.78 13.65 13.92
C GLN A 34 -14.47 14.49 12.67
N THR A 35 -14.83 15.77 12.73
CA THR A 35 -13.96 16.82 12.20
C THR A 35 -12.65 16.74 12.98
N THR A 36 -11.85 15.71 12.75
CA THR A 36 -10.45 15.75 13.09
C THR A 36 -9.82 16.60 12.02
N ASP A 37 -9.48 17.81 12.43
CA ASP A 37 -8.49 18.65 11.79
C ASP A 37 -7.52 17.83 10.94
N LEU A 38 -7.30 18.31 9.72
CA LEU A 38 -6.10 18.09 8.92
C LEU A 38 -4.88 18.52 9.76
N SER A 39 -4.57 17.76 10.80
CA SER A 39 -3.39 17.94 11.61
C SER A 39 -2.31 17.11 10.94
N SER A 40 -1.48 17.82 10.17
CA SER A 40 -0.13 17.45 9.80
C SER A 40 0.53 16.62 10.91
N ALA A 41 0.53 15.30 10.76
CA ALA A 41 1.11 14.39 11.72
C ALA A 41 2.62 14.40 11.45
N SER A 42 3.27 15.44 11.96
CA SER A 42 4.73 15.61 11.89
C SER A 42 5.41 14.29 12.22
N LEU A 43 6.05 13.67 11.22
CA LEU A 43 6.74 12.39 11.36
C LEU A 43 7.61 12.39 12.62
N SER A 44 7.59 11.28 13.38
CA SER A 44 8.42 11.20 14.56
C SER A 44 9.90 11.25 14.15
N LYS A 45 10.78 11.70 15.05
CA LYS A 45 12.24 11.67 14.81
C LYS A 45 12.74 10.25 14.53
N GLU A 46 12.03 9.23 14.99
CA GLU A 46 12.36 7.83 14.71
C GLU A 46 11.97 7.42 13.30
N ASP A 47 10.80 7.83 12.84
CA ASP A 47 10.34 7.58 11.46
C ASP A 47 11.27 8.22 10.43
N LEU A 48 11.69 9.46 10.67
CA LEU A 48 12.66 10.15 9.82
C LEU A 48 14.01 9.42 9.78
N ARG A 49 14.50 8.92 10.94
CA ARG A 49 15.74 8.13 10.99
C ARG A 49 15.59 6.80 10.25
N ASN A 50 14.45 6.14 10.37
CA ASN A 50 14.20 4.88 9.70
C ASN A 50 14.06 5.07 8.19
N LEU A 51 13.42 6.16 7.75
CA LEU A 51 13.32 6.53 6.35
C LEU A 51 14.70 6.77 5.73
N GLU A 52 15.56 7.51 6.44
CA GLU A 52 16.94 7.77 5.98
C GLU A 52 17.77 6.48 5.89
N LYS A 53 17.69 5.60 6.91
CA LYS A 53 18.34 4.29 6.86
C LYS A 53 17.85 3.43 5.69
N LEU A 54 16.55 3.49 5.40
CA LEU A 54 15.94 2.75 4.30
C LEU A 54 16.44 3.27 2.95
N LYS A 55 16.49 4.61 2.77
CA LYS A 55 17.08 5.25 1.59
C LYS A 55 18.54 4.84 1.40
N GLN A 56 19.34 4.83 2.47
CA GLN A 56 20.75 4.42 2.41
C GLN A 56 20.94 2.93 2.09
N LEU A 57 20.07 2.06 2.63
CA LEU A 57 20.16 0.62 2.44
C LEU A 57 19.80 0.21 1.00
N MET A 58 18.73 0.80 0.47
CA MET A 58 18.15 0.45 -0.83
C MET A 58 18.75 1.25 -1.99
N GLY A 59 19.28 2.44 -1.73
CA GLY A 59 19.87 3.30 -2.75
C GLY A 59 18.90 3.61 -3.89
N VAL A 60 19.26 3.22 -5.11
CA VAL A 60 18.46 3.44 -6.33
C VAL A 60 17.20 2.56 -6.40
N ASP A 61 17.13 1.50 -5.60
CA ASP A 61 16.01 0.55 -5.56
C ASP A 61 14.92 0.97 -4.55
N PHE A 62 15.00 2.21 -4.07
CA PHE A 62 13.99 2.85 -3.24
C PHE A 62 13.18 3.85 -4.07
N ILE A 63 11.86 3.66 -4.11
CA ILE A 63 10.92 4.61 -4.72
C ILE A 63 10.07 5.22 -3.62
N GLY A 64 10.37 6.45 -3.24
CA GLY A 64 9.65 7.22 -2.22
C GLY A 64 8.83 8.37 -2.80
N ALA A 65 8.15 9.14 -1.92
CA ALA A 65 7.24 10.22 -2.32
C ALA A 65 7.85 11.24 -3.32
N GLU A 66 9.13 11.57 -3.17
CA GLU A 66 9.85 12.46 -4.10
C GLU A 66 10.04 11.86 -5.49
N ASP A 67 10.16 10.54 -5.58
CA ASP A 67 10.37 9.81 -6.83
C ASP A 67 9.05 9.62 -7.58
N TRP A 68 7.92 9.53 -6.88
CA TRP A 68 6.60 9.47 -7.50
C TRP A 68 6.32 10.67 -8.41
N GLN A 69 6.68 11.87 -7.99
CA GLN A 69 6.53 13.06 -8.84
C GLN A 69 7.44 13.00 -10.07
N LYS A 70 8.66 12.46 -9.93
CA LYS A 70 9.62 12.37 -11.04
C LYS A 70 9.27 11.28 -12.04
N ILE A 71 8.78 10.14 -11.56
CA ILE A 71 8.50 8.95 -12.36
C ILE A 71 7.10 9.02 -12.98
N PHE A 72 6.09 9.44 -12.20
CA PHE A 72 4.68 9.39 -12.59
C PHE A 72 4.03 10.77 -12.75
N GLY A 73 4.75 11.86 -12.46
CA GLY A 73 4.20 13.22 -12.56
C GLY A 73 3.15 13.55 -11.49
N LYS A 74 3.00 12.69 -10.47
CA LYS A 74 1.96 12.76 -9.43
C LYS A 74 2.55 13.04 -8.06
N SER A 75 1.92 13.96 -7.32
CA SER A 75 2.37 14.33 -5.98
C SER A 75 1.70 13.43 -4.94
N VAL A 76 2.52 12.85 -4.07
CA VAL A 76 2.03 12.08 -2.93
C VAL A 76 1.50 13.02 -1.86
N SER A 77 0.27 12.79 -1.42
CA SER A 77 -0.33 13.54 -0.32
C SER A 77 -0.24 12.72 0.98
N GLY A 78 0.32 13.31 2.04
CA GLY A 78 0.34 12.72 3.38
C GLY A 78 1.73 12.47 3.96
N ASP A 79 1.78 12.28 5.28
CA ASP A 79 2.99 11.91 6.01
C ASP A 79 3.30 10.43 5.81
N PHE A 80 4.54 10.12 5.43
CA PHE A 80 4.98 8.78 5.10
C PHE A 80 5.94 8.23 6.15
N ALA A 81 5.54 7.17 6.86
CA ALA A 81 6.38 6.42 7.79
C ALA A 81 6.57 4.98 7.30
N PRO A 82 7.83 4.50 7.15
CA PRO A 82 8.08 3.12 6.76
C PRO A 82 7.64 2.16 7.89
N PRO A 83 7.17 0.95 7.56
CA PRO A 83 6.84 -0.05 8.58
C PRO A 83 8.04 -0.35 9.49
N ALA A 84 7.83 -0.38 10.81
CA ALA A 84 8.92 -0.49 11.78
C ALA A 84 9.83 -1.72 11.59
N LYS A 85 9.29 -2.82 11.03
CA LYS A 85 10.02 -4.07 10.78
C LYS A 85 10.62 -4.18 9.38
N LEU A 86 10.41 -3.19 8.51
CA LEU A 86 10.82 -3.27 7.12
C LEU A 86 12.34 -3.38 6.98
N ILE A 87 13.11 -2.56 7.70
CA ILE A 87 14.58 -2.61 7.66
C ILE A 87 15.09 -3.98 8.11
N SER A 88 14.48 -4.56 9.16
CA SER A 88 14.83 -5.90 9.63
C SER A 88 14.56 -6.96 8.56
N PHE A 89 13.37 -6.91 7.94
CA PHE A 89 12.98 -7.80 6.85
C PHE A 89 13.96 -7.70 5.67
N LEU A 90 14.30 -6.48 5.26
CA LEU A 90 15.23 -6.26 4.14
C LEU A 90 16.63 -6.82 4.39
N ASN A 91 17.04 -6.94 5.65
CA ASN A 91 18.32 -7.52 6.06
C ASN A 91 18.29 -9.05 6.22
N GLU A 92 17.13 -9.70 6.08
CA GLU A 92 17.02 -11.17 6.06
C GLU A 92 17.65 -11.76 4.79
N ASP A 93 17.96 -13.04 4.84
CA ASP A 93 18.48 -13.78 3.68
C ASP A 93 17.37 -13.96 2.63
N CYS A 94 17.73 -13.74 1.37
CA CYS A 94 16.83 -13.89 0.24
C CYS A 94 16.57 -15.37 -0.03
N LYS A 95 15.29 -15.76 -0.01
CA LYS A 95 14.87 -17.14 -0.28
C LYS A 95 14.99 -17.54 -1.76
N PHE A 96 15.11 -16.55 -2.65
CA PHE A 96 15.16 -16.76 -4.09
C PHE A 96 16.58 -16.71 -4.65
N VAL A 97 17.52 -16.04 -3.96
CA VAL A 97 18.90 -15.86 -4.38
C VAL A 97 19.82 -16.19 -3.20
N GLU A 98 20.47 -17.34 -3.29
CA GLU A 98 21.34 -17.84 -2.23
C GLU A 98 22.54 -16.91 -1.98
N GLY A 99 22.88 -16.71 -0.70
CA GLY A 99 23.99 -15.86 -0.30
C GLY A 99 23.75 -14.36 -0.44
N LYS A 100 22.52 -13.93 -0.74
CA LYS A 100 22.12 -12.53 -0.87
C LYS A 100 21.06 -12.14 0.16
N LYS A 101 21.05 -10.87 0.56
CA LYS A 101 19.99 -10.27 1.38
C LYS A 101 18.83 -9.79 0.53
N ILE A 102 17.66 -9.60 1.13
CA ILE A 102 16.47 -9.13 0.40
C ILE A 102 16.72 -7.77 -0.27
N TYR A 103 17.35 -6.82 0.44
CA TYR A 103 17.64 -5.50 -0.13
C TYR A 103 18.58 -5.53 -1.34
N GLU A 104 19.40 -6.57 -1.51
CA GLU A 104 20.33 -6.68 -2.65
C GLU A 104 19.65 -7.19 -3.93
N THR A 105 18.41 -7.67 -3.83
CA THR A 105 17.76 -8.45 -4.90
C THR A 105 16.35 -7.99 -5.22
N HIS A 106 15.77 -7.09 -4.44
CA HIS A 106 14.39 -6.65 -4.55
C HIS A 106 14.29 -5.13 -4.55
N VAL A 107 13.25 -4.60 -5.18
CA VAL A 107 12.90 -3.17 -5.16
C VAL A 107 11.86 -2.93 -4.07
N VAL A 108 11.99 -1.82 -3.35
CA VAL A 108 10.99 -1.36 -2.38
C VAL A 108 10.25 -0.17 -2.98
N CYS A 109 8.97 -0.39 -3.29
CA CYS A 109 8.07 0.66 -3.77
C CYS A 109 6.93 0.86 -2.77
N PHE A 110 6.75 2.09 -2.32
CA PHE A 110 5.60 2.47 -1.51
C PHE A 110 4.51 3.00 -2.40
N ILE A 111 3.33 2.38 -2.32
CA ILE A 111 2.16 2.81 -3.06
C ILE A 111 1.36 3.76 -2.15
N PRO A 112 1.24 5.05 -2.52
CA PRO A 112 0.49 6.01 -1.74
C PRO A 112 -1.01 5.73 -1.85
N GLU A 113 -1.73 5.94 -0.75
CA GLU A 113 -3.20 5.84 -0.74
C GLU A 113 -3.85 7.02 -1.47
N THR A 114 -3.15 8.16 -1.57
CA THR A 114 -3.66 9.37 -2.18
C THR A 114 -2.61 10.03 -3.08
N LEU A 115 -2.98 10.31 -4.33
CA LEU A 115 -2.20 11.05 -5.32
C LEU A 115 -2.98 12.29 -5.76
N ASP A 116 -2.37 13.47 -5.72
CA ASP A 116 -3.02 14.76 -6.06
C ASP A 116 -4.39 14.98 -5.36
N GLY A 117 -4.61 14.39 -4.19
CA GLY A 117 -5.87 14.46 -3.44
C GLY A 117 -6.94 13.41 -3.82
N GLU A 118 -6.66 12.54 -4.79
CA GLU A 118 -7.54 11.43 -5.17
C GLU A 118 -7.06 10.10 -4.59
N THR A 119 -8.01 9.26 -4.13
CA THR A 119 -7.69 7.92 -3.63
C THR A 119 -7.16 7.04 -4.75
N TYR A 120 -6.07 6.36 -4.46
CA TYR A 120 -5.30 5.59 -5.41
C TYR A 120 -5.11 4.15 -4.91
N SER A 121 -5.24 3.18 -5.83
CA SER A 121 -5.01 1.76 -5.54
C SER A 121 -3.93 1.17 -6.45
N ILE A 122 -3.35 0.04 -6.03
CA ILE A 122 -2.39 -0.72 -6.85
C ILE A 122 -2.97 -1.12 -8.22
N ASN A 123 -4.28 -1.28 -8.33
CA ASN A 123 -4.95 -1.60 -9.60
C ASN A 123 -4.87 -0.45 -10.62
N ASP A 124 -4.65 0.77 -10.14
CA ASP A 124 -4.62 1.98 -10.95
C ASP A 124 -3.20 2.28 -11.49
N LEU A 125 -2.20 1.43 -11.18
CA LEU A 125 -0.81 1.55 -11.67
C LEU A 125 -0.71 1.57 -13.18
N SER A 126 -1.55 0.79 -13.86
CA SER A 126 -1.58 0.78 -15.32
C SER A 126 -2.08 2.09 -15.94
N ALA A 127 -2.80 2.92 -15.17
CA ALA A 127 -3.32 4.20 -15.63
C ALA A 127 -2.34 5.36 -15.39
N LEU A 128 -1.20 5.12 -14.72
CA LEU A 128 -0.14 6.11 -14.47
C LEU A 128 1.00 6.08 -15.51
N ALA A 129 0.95 5.16 -16.48
CA ALA A 129 1.93 4.99 -17.56
C ALA A 129 1.37 5.49 -18.90
#